data_AF-J9ACT6-F1
#
_entry.id   AF-J9ACT6-F1
#
_cell.length_a   1.000
_cell.length_b   1.000
_cell.length_c   1.000
_cell.angle_alpha   90.00
_cell.angle_beta   90.00
_cell.angle_gamma   90.00
#
_symmetry.space_group_name_H-M   'P 1'
#
loop_
_entity.id
_entity.type
_entity.pdbx_description
1 polymer ?
#
loop_
_entity_poly.entity_id
_entity_poly.type
_entity_poly.pdbx_seq_one_letter_code
_entity_poly.pdbx_strand_id
1 'polypeptide(L)'
;MTLPFQATECYLAHIMPADGTTKWSDEALKLFQTLTQGRMLECYVVGYHIEDSRPFVEIFATDENNRVDRIDSALLDANLAKAWDPSKVRPVLPRLVPPLSNTRLVGRTGNEVFVAE
;
A
#
# COMPACT_ATOMS: atom_id res chain seq x y z
N MET A 1 -22.98 15.08 10.63
CA MET A 1 -22.08 13.92 10.48
C MET A 1 -20.90 14.38 9.62
N THR A 2 -19.69 14.50 10.17
CA THR A 2 -18.52 15.07 9.47
C THR A 2 -17.32 14.14 9.39
N LEU A 3 -17.33 13.01 10.12
CA LEU A 3 -16.26 12.03 10.04
C LEU A 3 -16.48 11.11 8.82
N PRO A 4 -15.49 10.94 7.92
CA PRO A 4 -15.59 9.99 6.83
C PRO A 4 -15.61 8.55 7.35
N PHE A 5 -16.05 7.61 6.52
CA PHE A 5 -15.91 6.18 6.80
C PHE A 5 -14.43 5.82 7.00
N GLN A 6 -14.15 5.02 8.03
CA GLN A 6 -12.78 4.73 8.48
C GLN A 6 -12.22 3.43 7.90
N ALA A 7 -13.09 2.51 7.45
CA ALA A 7 -12.68 1.27 6.82
C ALA A 7 -12.57 1.45 5.30
N THR A 8 -11.44 1.05 4.74
CA THR A 8 -11.21 1.05 3.29
C THR A 8 -11.05 -0.39 2.82
N GLU A 9 -11.89 -0.79 1.88
CA GLU A 9 -11.76 -2.08 1.20
C GLU A 9 -10.55 -2.03 0.24
N CYS A 10 -9.73 -3.07 0.22
CA CYS A 10 -8.51 -3.13 -0.58
C CYS A 10 -8.14 -4.56 -0.99
N TYR A 11 -7.26 -4.68 -1.98
CA TYR A 11 -6.67 -5.92 -2.43
C TYR A 11 -5.19 -5.98 -2.04
N LEU A 12 -4.70 -7.16 -1.65
CA LEU A 12 -3.26 -7.38 -1.53
C LEU A 12 -2.64 -7.41 -2.93
N ALA A 13 -1.59 -6.62 -3.14
CA ALA A 13 -0.94 -6.48 -4.43
C ALA A 13 -0.21 -7.75 -4.87
N HIS A 14 0.01 -7.85 -6.19
CA HIS A 14 0.91 -8.82 -6.87
C HIS A 14 0.52 -10.28 -6.83
N ILE A 15 -0.50 -10.68 -6.07
CA ILE A 15 -0.83 -12.09 -5.86
C ILE A 15 -2.29 -12.42 -6.11
N MET A 16 -2.53 -13.70 -6.39
CA MET A 16 -3.85 -14.33 -6.44
C MET A 16 -3.79 -15.73 -5.83
N PRO A 17 -4.95 -16.36 -5.54
CA PRO A 17 -4.99 -17.72 -5.03
C PRO A 17 -4.16 -18.69 -5.87
N ALA A 18 -3.45 -19.61 -5.21
CA ALA A 18 -2.54 -20.56 -5.85
C ALA A 18 -3.22 -21.41 -6.94
N ASP A 19 -4.48 -21.78 -6.73
CA ASP A 19 -5.30 -22.54 -7.68
C ASP A 19 -5.78 -21.71 -8.89
N GLY A 20 -5.60 -20.38 -8.86
CA GLY A 20 -6.08 -19.47 -9.90
C GLY A 20 -7.55 -19.17 -9.87
N THR A 21 -8.24 -19.59 -8.82
CA THR A 21 -9.63 -19.22 -8.61
C THR A 21 -9.71 -17.86 -7.91
N THR A 22 -10.94 -17.45 -7.58
CA THR A 22 -11.20 -16.24 -6.80
C THR A 22 -11.22 -16.50 -5.29
N LYS A 23 -10.99 -17.74 -4.84
CA LYS A 23 -11.11 -18.13 -3.43
C LYS A 23 -9.74 -18.49 -2.86
N TRP A 24 -9.41 -17.89 -1.73
CA TRP A 24 -8.23 -18.26 -0.95
C TRP A 24 -8.47 -19.56 -0.19
N SER A 25 -7.42 -20.38 -0.05
CA SER A 25 -7.47 -21.56 0.81
C SER A 25 -7.46 -21.14 2.30
N ASP A 26 -7.94 -22.03 3.17
CA ASP A 26 -7.96 -21.78 4.62
C ASP A 26 -6.55 -21.58 5.17
N GLU A 27 -5.55 -22.27 4.60
CA GLU A 27 -4.14 -22.13 4.96
C GLU A 27 -3.61 -20.74 4.60
N ALA A 28 -3.94 -20.22 3.41
CA ALA A 28 -3.57 -18.88 2.98
C ALA A 28 -4.18 -17.82 3.89
N LEU A 29 -5.47 -17.96 4.23
CA LEU A 29 -6.17 -17.07 5.15
C LEU A 29 -5.56 -17.10 6.54
N LYS A 30 -5.23 -18.29 7.06
CA LYS A 30 -4.61 -18.45 8.38
C LYS A 30 -3.22 -17.82 8.44
N LEU A 31 -2.39 -18.00 7.42
CA LEU A 31 -1.08 -17.36 7.35
C LEU A 31 -1.22 -15.84 7.29
N PHE A 32 -2.10 -15.33 6.43
CA PHE A 32 -2.38 -13.89 6.33
C PHE A 32 -2.82 -13.30 7.67
N GLN A 33 -3.75 -13.95 8.38
CA GLN A 33 -4.19 -13.51 9.71
C GLN A 33 -3.05 -13.54 10.73
N THR A 34 -2.21 -14.57 10.73
CA THR A 34 -1.06 -14.68 11.63
C THR A 34 -0.08 -13.52 11.45
N LEU A 35 0.14 -13.08 10.20
CA LEU A 35 1.05 -11.98 9.89
C LEU A 35 0.46 -10.58 10.13
N THR A 36 -0.88 -10.46 10.18
CA THR A 36 -1.56 -9.14 10.20
C THR A 36 -2.26 -8.81 11.51
N GLN A 37 -2.77 -9.80 12.24
CA GLN A 37 -3.69 -9.57 13.34
C GLN A 37 -2.99 -9.03 14.59
N GLY A 38 -3.60 -8.01 15.22
CA GLY A 38 -3.15 -7.49 16.52
C GLY A 38 -1.88 -6.64 16.47
N ARG A 39 -1.50 -6.13 15.30
CA ARG A 39 -0.29 -5.31 15.10
C ARG A 39 -0.49 -4.15 14.13
N MET A 40 0.40 -3.16 14.23
CA MET A 40 0.49 -2.08 13.25
C MET A 40 1.19 -2.59 12.00
N LEU A 41 0.64 -2.26 10.83
CA LEU A 41 1.16 -2.65 9.53
C LEU A 41 1.47 -1.39 8.72
N GLU A 42 2.52 -1.44 7.93
CA GLU A 42 2.80 -0.41 6.92
C GLU A 42 2.20 -0.82 5.59
N CYS A 43 1.39 0.06 5.00
CA CYS A 43 0.68 -0.23 3.75
C CYS A 43 0.98 0.84 2.70
N TYR A 44 1.27 0.42 1.47
CA TYR A 44 1.54 1.31 0.34
C TYR A 44 0.55 1.04 -0.79
N VAL A 45 -0.17 2.06 -1.24
CA VAL A 45 -1.05 1.95 -2.41
C VAL A 45 -0.18 1.95 -3.67
N VAL A 46 -0.18 0.83 -4.38
CA VAL A 46 0.61 0.67 -5.62
C VAL A 46 -0.22 0.88 -6.89
N GLY A 47 -1.54 0.76 -6.78
CA GLY A 47 -2.44 0.91 -7.91
C GLY A 47 -3.89 0.84 -7.50
N TYR A 48 -4.75 0.97 -8.50
CA TYR A 48 -6.18 0.78 -8.36
C TYR A 48 -6.65 -0.22 -9.39
N HIS A 49 -7.55 -1.11 -8.99
CA HIS A 49 -8.21 -2.02 -9.91
C HIS A 49 -9.02 -1.21 -10.94
N ILE A 50 -8.90 -1.57 -12.21
CA ILE A 50 -9.42 -0.76 -13.33
C ILE A 50 -10.96 -0.68 -13.29
N GLU A 51 -11.64 -1.71 -12.82
CA GLU A 51 -13.10 -1.81 -12.93
C GLU A 51 -13.83 -1.27 -11.69
N ASP A 52 -13.42 -1.67 -10.49
CA ASP A 52 -14.10 -1.30 -9.23
C ASP A 52 -13.37 -0.20 -8.44
N SER A 53 -12.24 0.30 -8.94
CA SER A 53 -11.43 1.36 -8.31
C SER A 53 -10.95 1.05 -6.89
N ARG A 54 -10.95 -0.23 -6.48
CA ARG A 54 -10.38 -0.62 -5.19
C ARG A 54 -8.85 -0.54 -5.22
N PRO A 55 -8.20 -0.03 -4.16
CA PRO A 55 -6.75 0.06 -4.11
C PRO A 55 -6.11 -1.33 -4.00
N PHE A 56 -5.04 -1.54 -4.76
CA PHE A 56 -4.06 -2.58 -4.50
C PHE A 56 -3.02 -2.02 -3.53
N VAL A 57 -2.77 -2.75 -2.44
CA VAL A 57 -1.83 -2.36 -1.39
C VAL A 57 -0.75 -3.41 -1.21
N GLU A 58 0.49 -2.95 -1.09
CA GLU A 58 1.55 -3.74 -0.46
C GLU A 58 1.43 -3.60 1.05
N ILE A 59 1.67 -4.69 1.78
CA ILE A 59 1.58 -4.72 3.23
C ILE A 59 2.90 -5.27 3.79
N PHE A 60 3.44 -4.55 4.77
CA PHE A 60 4.65 -4.88 5.48
C PHE A 60 4.34 -5.03 6.96
N ALA A 61 4.78 -6.14 7.55
CA ALA A 61 4.69 -6.40 8.98
C ALA A 61 6.09 -6.33 9.59
N THR A 62 6.26 -5.47 10.62
CA THR A 62 7.53 -5.35 11.34
C THR A 62 7.46 -6.13 12.66
N ASP A 63 8.38 -7.04 12.90
CA ASP A 63 8.46 -7.80 14.16
C ASP A 63 9.21 -7.04 15.26
N GLU A 64 9.28 -7.63 16.46
CA GLU A 64 10.00 -7.06 17.61
C GLU A 64 11.52 -6.96 17.40
N ASN A 65 12.06 -7.71 16.42
CA ASN A 65 13.47 -7.72 16.05
C ASN A 65 13.77 -6.77 14.87
N ASN A 66 12.83 -5.90 14.49
CA ASN A 66 12.90 -5.03 13.31
C ASN A 66 13.06 -5.79 11.98
N ARG A 67 12.64 -7.05 11.92
CA ARG A 67 12.50 -7.78 10.66
C ARG A 67 11.21 -7.35 9.98
N VAL A 68 11.30 -7.09 8.69
CA VAL A 68 10.19 -6.62 7.88
C VAL A 68 9.79 -7.74 6.93
N ASP A 69 8.59 -8.26 7.13
CA ASP A 69 8.00 -9.28 6.28
C ASP A 69 7.04 -8.64 5.28
N ARG A 70 7.27 -8.87 3.99
CA ARG A 70 6.33 -8.50 2.93
C ARG A 70 5.30 -9.62 2.78
N ILE A 71 4.02 -9.30 3.01
CA ILE A 71 3.00 -10.34 3.17
C ILE A 71 2.74 -11.13 1.87
N ASP A 72 2.80 -10.47 0.73
CA ASP A 72 2.68 -11.13 -0.57
C ASP A 72 3.85 -12.10 -0.83
N SER A 73 5.08 -11.73 -0.47
CA SER A 73 6.24 -12.62 -0.55
C SER A 73 6.08 -13.84 0.36
N ALA A 74 5.64 -13.65 1.60
CA ALA A 74 5.41 -14.76 2.53
C ALA A 74 4.38 -15.78 1.98
N LEU A 75 3.33 -15.31 1.31
CA LEU A 75 2.33 -16.18 0.69
C LEU A 75 2.86 -16.90 -0.57
N LEU A 76 3.69 -16.23 -1.37
CA LEU A 76 4.36 -16.83 -2.53
C LEU A 76 5.38 -17.90 -2.10
N ASP A 77 6.21 -17.60 -1.11
CA ASP A 77 7.24 -18.51 -0.58
C ASP A 77 6.62 -19.77 0.04
N ALA A 78 5.43 -19.63 0.64
CA ALA A 78 4.64 -20.74 1.18
C ALA A 78 3.88 -21.55 0.10
N ASN A 79 3.97 -21.18 -1.19
CA ASN A 79 3.16 -21.75 -2.28
C ASN A 79 1.64 -21.63 -2.06
N LEU A 80 1.20 -20.63 -1.29
CA LEU A 80 -0.21 -20.35 -1.00
C LEU A 80 -0.80 -19.29 -1.94
N ALA A 81 0.04 -18.67 -2.76
CA ALA A 81 -0.35 -17.71 -3.77
C ALA A 81 0.48 -17.90 -5.05
N LYS A 82 0.03 -17.25 -6.13
CA LYS A 82 0.79 -17.08 -7.37
C LYS A 82 0.73 -15.64 -7.84
N ALA A 83 1.64 -15.25 -8.72
CA ALA A 83 1.68 -13.91 -9.28
C ALA A 83 0.38 -13.54 -10.00
N TRP A 84 -0.16 -12.36 -9.71
CA TRP A 84 -1.32 -11.77 -10.37
C TRP A 84 -0.94 -11.07 -11.68
N ASP A 85 -1.89 -10.98 -12.61
CA ASP A 85 -1.70 -10.26 -13.88
C ASP A 85 -1.70 -8.73 -13.66
N PRO A 86 -0.58 -8.03 -13.89
CA PRO A 86 -0.48 -6.59 -13.69
C PRO A 86 -1.35 -5.77 -14.67
N SER A 87 -1.85 -6.38 -15.75
CA SER A 87 -2.65 -5.68 -16.78
C SER A 87 -3.99 -5.15 -16.26
N LYS A 88 -4.44 -5.62 -15.10
CA LYS A 88 -5.70 -5.21 -14.45
C LYS A 88 -5.54 -4.06 -13.45
N VAL A 89 -4.34 -3.49 -13.36
CA VAL A 89 -3.99 -2.46 -12.39
C VAL A 89 -3.69 -1.15 -13.11
N ARG A 90 -4.36 -0.06 -12.72
CA ARG A 90 -3.93 1.30 -13.03
C ARG A 90 -2.89 1.72 -11.98
N PRO A 91 -1.60 1.85 -12.31
CA PRO A 91 -0.57 2.16 -11.34
C PRO A 91 -0.76 3.57 -10.77
N VAL A 92 -0.39 3.75 -9.50
CA VAL A 92 -0.24 5.08 -8.93
C VAL A 92 1.05 5.67 -9.49
N LEU A 93 0.93 6.77 -10.25
CA LEU A 93 2.10 7.50 -10.69
C LEU A 93 2.87 8.01 -9.46
N PRO A 94 4.22 7.98 -9.47
CA PRO A 94 4.99 8.63 -8.43
C PRO A 94 4.46 10.04 -8.24
N ARG A 95 4.23 10.43 -6.98
CA ARG A 95 3.91 11.83 -6.69
C ARG A 95 4.99 12.67 -7.35
N LEU A 96 4.60 13.54 -8.28
CA LEU A 96 5.51 14.53 -8.86
C LEU A 96 6.10 15.27 -7.66
N VAL A 97 7.38 15.02 -7.38
CA VAL A 97 8.09 15.82 -6.37
C VAL A 97 8.04 17.23 -6.94
N PRO A 98 7.39 18.20 -6.26
CA PRO A 98 7.49 19.58 -6.70
C PRO A 98 8.97 19.88 -6.87
N PRO A 99 9.40 20.49 -8.00
CA PRO A 99 10.80 20.84 -8.16
C PRO A 99 11.23 21.61 -6.92
N LEU A 100 12.39 21.26 -6.36
CA LEU A 100 12.97 22.00 -5.23
C LEU A 100 13.08 23.46 -5.67
N SER A 101 12.11 24.28 -5.26
CA SER A 101 12.21 25.71 -5.46
C SER A 101 13.34 26.16 -4.55
N ASN A 102 14.47 26.55 -5.16
CA ASN A 102 15.60 27.17 -4.47
C ASN A 102 15.26 28.55 -3.88
N THR A 103 13.98 28.85 -3.67
CA THR A 103 13.54 30.06 -3.00
C THR A 103 13.93 29.95 -1.53
N ARG A 104 15.10 30.51 -1.25
CA ARG A 104 15.62 30.75 0.09
C ARG A 104 14.51 31.44 0.88
N LEU A 105 13.87 30.72 1.81
CA LEU A 105 12.92 31.31 2.74
C LEU A 105 13.69 32.23 3.68
N VAL A 106 13.86 33.49 3.27
CA VAL A 106 14.35 34.54 4.15
C VAL A 106 13.20 34.91 5.08
N GLY A 107 13.21 34.34 6.28
CA GLY A 107 12.49 34.82 7.47
C GLY A 107 10.98 35.06 7.35
N ARG A 108 10.19 34.30 8.10
CA ARG A 108 8.79 34.66 8.35
C ARG A 108 8.72 35.79 9.39
N THR A 109 8.23 36.96 8.99
CA THR A 109 7.57 37.92 9.90
C THR A 109 6.20 38.24 9.33
N GLY A 110 5.15 37.62 9.88
CA GLY A 110 3.76 37.80 9.45
C GLY A 110 3.33 36.91 8.28
N ASN A 111 2.19 37.27 7.65
CA ASN A 111 1.54 36.54 6.56
C ASN A 111 2.00 36.97 5.15
N GLU A 112 3.01 37.82 5.03
CA GLU A 112 3.48 38.31 3.73
C GLU A 112 4.78 37.59 3.33
N VAL A 113 4.74 36.97 2.15
CA VAL A 113 5.90 36.33 1.52
C VAL A 113 6.47 37.32 0.51
N PHE A 114 7.69 37.82 0.75
CA PHE A 114 8.39 38.67 -0.22
C PHE A 114 9.26 37.79 -1.13
N VAL A 115 9.08 37.96 -2.44
CA VAL A 115 9.91 37.35 -3.48
C VAL A 115 10.88 38.44 -3.96
N ALA A 116 12.18 38.17 -3.92
CA ALA A 116 13.18 39.01 -4.59
C ALA A 116 13.33 38.51 -6.03
N GLU A 117 13.30 39.44 -6.98
CA GLU A 117 13.56 39.22 -8.42
C GLU A 117 15.03 38.85 -8.67
#